data_AF-A0A4S8HYW5-F1
#
_entry.id   AF-A0A4S8HYW5-F1
#
_cell.length_a   1.000
_cell.length_b   1.000
_cell.length_c   1.000
_cell.angle_alpha   90.00
_cell.angle_beta   90.00
_cell.angle_gamma   90.00
#
_symmetry.space_group_name_H-M   'P 1'
#
loop_
_entity.id
_entity.type
_entity.pdbx_description
1 polymer ?
#
loop_
_entity_poly.entity_id
_entity_poly.type
_entity_poly.pdbx_seq_one_letter_code
_entity_poly.pdbx_strand_id
1 'polypeptide(L)'
;MYGNRIVYLCAQVKCHHQTNPFDLKSKLPSNQVIPAMEQFYRQSFDEYILIPGLTIPSGMAFASGYTTAHGKTRIFNTFGPFALQQFTAAEAINMGYADEKHLRELTIHEFGHSFTNPVLDKIPRQQIAETKSLYDTIKTAMENQGYNTWKSCLYEHFVRAGEIIIALNLGKKEDAEKLKVYYMQDRQFIYLPVILARLEQYKNNLNITYQDAVNATMEKLKALVNSKPIY
;
A
#
# COMPACT_ATOMS: atom_id res chain seq x y z
N MET A 1 20.66 -15.94 0.74
CA MET A 1 19.42 -16.74 0.81
C MET A 1 18.34 -15.87 1.43
N TYR A 2 17.39 -15.38 0.65
CA TYR A 2 16.23 -14.63 1.17
C TYR A 2 15.22 -15.66 1.70
N GLY A 3 15.39 -16.09 2.95
CA GLY A 3 14.37 -16.88 3.65
C GLY A 3 13.07 -16.07 3.74
N ASN A 4 11.92 -16.74 3.64
CA ASN A 4 10.60 -16.12 3.75
C ASN A 4 10.50 -15.26 5.03
N ARG A 5 10.65 -13.94 4.90
CA ARG A 5 10.47 -12.97 6.02
C ARG A 5 9.00 -12.59 6.25
N ILE A 6 8.08 -13.18 5.47
CA ILE A 6 6.65 -13.12 5.76
C ILE A 6 6.36 -14.08 6.91
N VAL A 7 6.10 -13.53 8.08
CA VAL A 7 5.67 -14.28 9.26
C VAL A 7 4.16 -14.12 9.37
N TYR A 8 3.42 -15.22 9.25
CA TYR A 8 1.97 -15.19 9.43
C TYR A 8 1.61 -15.44 10.89
N LEU A 9 1.01 -14.44 11.53
CA LEU A 9 0.44 -14.56 12.87
C LEU A 9 -1.07 -14.77 12.72
N CYS A 10 -1.47 -16.04 12.60
CA CYS A 10 -2.82 -16.40 12.99
C CYS A 10 -2.91 -16.20 14.49
N ALA A 11 -3.84 -15.39 14.98
CA ALA A 11 -4.34 -15.61 16.32
C ALA A 11 -4.78 -17.08 16.35
N GLN A 12 -4.05 -17.92 17.08
CA GLN A 12 -4.37 -19.32 17.24
C GLN A 12 -5.74 -19.42 17.91
N VAL A 13 -6.81 -19.36 17.12
CA VAL A 13 -7.98 -20.17 17.44
C VAL A 13 -7.46 -21.58 17.22
N LYS A 14 -7.09 -22.27 18.31
CA LYS A 14 -6.94 -23.72 18.30
C LYS A 14 -8.32 -24.31 17.97
N CYS A 15 -8.74 -24.23 16.72
CA CYS A 15 -9.85 -25.03 16.23
C CYS A 15 -9.37 -26.48 16.33
N HIS A 16 -10.11 -27.29 17.07
CA HIS A 16 -9.86 -28.71 17.31
C HIS A 16 -9.92 -29.57 16.03
N HIS A 17 -9.99 -28.96 14.84
CA HIS A 17 -10.12 -29.61 13.55
C HIS A 17 -8.89 -29.30 12.68
N GLN A 18 -8.39 -30.34 12.01
CA GLN A 18 -7.15 -30.35 11.21
C GLN A 18 -7.18 -29.47 9.94
N THR A 19 -8.21 -28.65 9.74
CA THR A 19 -8.37 -27.77 8.58
C THR A 19 -8.04 -26.33 8.97
N ASN A 20 -7.09 -25.69 8.27
CA ASN A 20 -6.79 -24.27 8.43
C ASN A 20 -7.95 -23.46 7.80
N PRO A 21 -8.87 -22.86 8.57
CA PRO A 21 -10.11 -22.29 8.03
C PRO A 21 -9.86 -21.07 7.14
N PHE A 22 -8.65 -20.50 7.19
CA PHE A 22 -8.28 -19.35 6.37
C PHE A 22 -7.73 -19.73 4.99
N ASP A 23 -7.28 -20.97 4.77
CA ASP A 23 -6.53 -21.43 3.57
C ASP A 23 -5.36 -20.49 3.15
N LEU A 24 -4.87 -19.63 4.06
CA LEU A 24 -3.94 -18.57 3.67
C LEU A 24 -2.55 -19.08 3.31
N LYS A 25 -2.12 -20.24 3.84
CA LYS A 25 -0.76 -20.77 3.59
C LYS A 25 -0.51 -21.07 2.10
N SER A 26 -1.53 -21.54 1.38
CA SER A 26 -1.42 -21.86 -0.05
C SER A 26 -1.60 -20.63 -0.93
N LYS A 27 -2.12 -19.52 -0.37
CA LYS A 27 -2.49 -18.30 -1.07
C LYS A 27 -1.59 -17.10 -0.75
N LEU A 28 -0.54 -17.31 0.04
CA LEU A 28 0.40 -16.25 0.38
C LEU A 28 0.96 -15.59 -0.89
N PRO A 29 1.18 -14.27 -0.86
CA PRO A 29 1.83 -13.59 -1.97
C PRO A 29 3.15 -14.27 -2.31
N SER A 30 3.49 -14.34 -3.59
CA SER A 30 4.77 -14.85 -4.08
C SER A 30 5.94 -14.32 -3.23
N ASN A 31 6.94 -15.17 -2.99
CA ASN A 31 8.16 -14.79 -2.28
C ASN A 31 8.95 -13.67 -2.97
N GLN A 32 8.57 -13.27 -4.19
CA GLN A 32 9.11 -12.13 -4.92
C GLN A 32 8.51 -10.78 -4.51
N VAL A 33 7.35 -10.74 -3.84
CA VAL A 33 6.67 -9.48 -3.48
C VAL A 33 7.51 -8.62 -2.55
N ILE A 34 7.99 -9.18 -1.43
CA ILE A 34 8.81 -8.44 -0.47
C ILE A 34 10.13 -7.97 -1.11
N PRO A 35 10.93 -8.82 -1.80
CA PRO A 35 12.11 -8.36 -2.52
C PRO A 35 11.83 -7.24 -3.53
N ALA A 36 10.72 -7.31 -4.28
CA ALA A 36 10.35 -6.25 -5.22
C ALA A 36 10.07 -4.92 -4.52
N MET A 37 9.39 -4.96 -3.36
CA MET A 37 9.15 -3.78 -2.52
C MET A 37 10.46 -3.23 -1.96
N GLU A 38 11.28 -4.08 -1.34
CA GLU A 38 12.56 -3.66 -0.74
C GLU A 38 13.53 -3.08 -1.78
N GLN A 39 13.60 -3.69 -2.97
CA GLN A 39 14.41 -3.20 -4.07
C GLN A 39 13.93 -1.84 -4.57
N PHE A 40 12.61 -1.65 -4.69
CA PHE A 40 12.05 -0.37 -5.13
C PHE A 40 12.27 0.71 -4.09
N TYR A 41 11.90 0.48 -2.83
CA TYR A 41 12.01 1.49 -1.76
C TYR A 41 13.45 1.64 -1.23
N ARG A 42 14.36 0.74 -1.60
CA ARG A 42 15.76 0.66 -1.10
C ARG A 42 15.83 0.63 0.43
N GLN A 43 14.85 -0.02 1.04
CA GLN A 43 14.67 -0.16 2.47
C GLN A 43 14.17 -1.57 2.75
N SER A 44 14.46 -2.10 3.94
CA SER A 44 13.95 -3.39 4.40
C SER A 44 13.42 -3.30 5.83
N PHE A 45 12.63 -4.28 6.20
CA PHE A 45 12.21 -4.52 7.58
C PHE A 45 12.64 -5.93 8.01
N ASP A 46 12.78 -6.15 9.32
CA ASP A 46 13.19 -7.46 9.82
C ASP A 46 12.08 -8.49 9.65
N GLU A 47 10.82 -8.08 9.87
CA GLU A 47 9.65 -8.96 9.77
C GLU A 47 8.46 -8.27 9.09
N TYR A 48 7.81 -9.01 8.18
CA TYR A 48 6.60 -8.62 7.47
C TYR A 48 5.46 -9.53 7.91
N ILE A 49 4.41 -8.98 8.52
CA ILE A 49 3.41 -9.78 9.24
C ILE A 49 2.02 -9.56 8.63
N LEU A 50 1.38 -10.67 8.24
CA LEU A 50 -0.01 -10.69 7.79
C LEU A 50 -0.91 -11.18 8.93
N ILE A 51 -1.94 -10.40 9.27
CA ILE A 51 -2.92 -10.70 10.34
C ILE A 51 -4.34 -10.65 9.77
N PRO A 52 -4.99 -11.79 9.50
CA PRO A 52 -6.38 -11.80 9.08
C PRO A 52 -7.30 -11.55 10.29
N GLY A 53 -8.20 -10.59 10.14
CA GLY A 53 -9.16 -10.18 11.16
C GLY A 53 -10.58 -10.55 10.77
N LEU A 54 -11.19 -11.49 11.49
CA LEU A 54 -12.59 -11.89 11.27
C LEU A 54 -13.61 -10.77 11.54
N THR A 55 -13.22 -9.77 12.32
CA THR A 55 -14.06 -8.62 12.68
C THR A 55 -13.72 -7.37 11.86
N ILE A 56 -12.77 -7.47 10.92
CA ILE A 56 -12.48 -6.38 9.98
C ILE A 56 -13.46 -6.52 8.81
N PRO A 57 -14.18 -5.47 8.42
CA PRO A 57 -15.12 -5.57 7.31
C PRO A 57 -14.42 -5.95 6.00
N SER A 58 -15.17 -6.56 5.10
CA SER A 58 -14.62 -7.13 3.89
C SER A 58 -13.90 -6.10 3.02
N GLY A 59 -12.71 -6.46 2.53
CA GLY A 59 -11.86 -5.60 1.70
C GLY A 59 -11.15 -4.46 2.43
N MET A 60 -11.35 -4.28 3.74
CA MET A 60 -10.59 -3.31 4.53
C MET A 60 -9.31 -3.92 5.11
N ALA A 61 -8.28 -3.09 5.22
CA ALA A 61 -7.07 -3.41 5.94
C ALA A 61 -6.42 -2.18 6.56
N PHE A 62 -5.43 -2.45 7.42
CA PHE A 62 -4.70 -1.44 8.16
C PHE A 62 -3.23 -1.83 8.28
N ALA A 63 -2.37 -0.87 7.92
CA ALA A 63 -0.95 -0.90 8.16
C ALA A 63 -0.59 -0.46 9.59
N SER A 64 0.37 -1.13 10.20
CA SER A 64 1.02 -0.68 11.43
C SER A 64 2.48 -1.14 11.46
N GLY A 65 3.32 -0.49 12.26
CA GLY A 65 4.71 -0.91 12.42
C GLY A 65 5.34 -0.36 13.68
N TYR A 66 6.33 -1.08 14.22
CA TYR A 66 7.10 -0.64 15.38
C TYR A 66 8.51 -1.23 15.38
N THR A 67 9.39 -0.58 16.14
CA THR A 67 10.73 -1.09 16.44
C THR A 67 10.73 -1.65 17.87
N THR A 68 11.15 -2.90 18.02
CA THR A 68 11.27 -3.57 19.33
C THR A 68 12.37 -2.92 20.19
N ALA A 69 12.37 -3.19 21.49
CA ALA A 69 13.44 -2.76 22.41
C ALA A 69 14.85 -3.25 21.99
N HIS A 70 14.93 -4.34 21.21
CA HIS A 70 16.18 -4.89 20.67
C HIS A 70 16.51 -4.38 19.26
N GLY A 71 15.83 -3.33 18.78
CA GLY A 71 16.11 -2.70 17.49
C GLY A 71 15.49 -3.38 16.27
N LYS A 72 14.80 -4.52 16.42
CA LYS A 72 14.11 -5.18 15.30
C LYS A 72 12.89 -4.40 14.84
N THR A 73 12.77 -4.21 13.55
CA THR A 73 11.68 -3.50 12.86
C THR A 73 10.63 -4.47 12.34
N ARG A 74 9.36 -4.22 12.66
CA ARG A 74 8.23 -5.09 12.31
C ARG A 74 7.12 -4.28 11.70
N ILE A 75 6.57 -4.76 10.58
CA ILE A 75 5.41 -4.15 9.94
C ILE A 75 4.29 -5.16 9.76
N PHE A 76 3.06 -4.68 9.83
CA PHE A 76 1.85 -5.47 9.91
C PHE A 76 0.86 -5.00 8.86
N ASN A 77 0.23 -5.95 8.20
CA ASN A 77 -1.00 -5.75 7.43
C ASN A 77 -2.10 -6.55 8.16
N THR A 78 -3.04 -5.84 8.76
CA THR A 78 -4.21 -6.45 9.39
C THR A 78 -5.41 -6.28 8.47
N PHE A 79 -6.00 -7.36 7.96
CA PHE A 79 -6.98 -7.30 6.85
C PHE A 79 -8.21 -8.18 7.09
N GLY A 80 -9.36 -7.71 6.60
CA GLY A 80 -10.61 -8.47 6.57
C GLY A 80 -10.69 -9.47 5.42
N PRO A 81 -11.76 -10.26 5.34
CA PRO A 81 -11.97 -11.21 4.24
C PRO A 81 -12.29 -10.49 2.93
N PHE A 82 -12.07 -11.15 1.80
CA PHE A 82 -12.39 -10.63 0.45
C PHE A 82 -13.77 -11.06 -0.06
N ALA A 83 -14.37 -12.06 0.59
CA ALA A 83 -15.69 -12.59 0.26
C ALA A 83 -16.51 -12.89 1.52
N LEU A 84 -17.81 -13.08 1.35
CA LEU A 84 -18.70 -13.54 2.42
C LEU A 84 -18.26 -14.92 2.91
N GLN A 85 -18.32 -15.09 4.23
CA GLN A 85 -17.97 -16.35 4.89
C GLN A 85 -19.05 -17.40 4.59
N GLN A 86 -18.61 -18.61 4.20
CA GLN A 86 -19.50 -19.73 3.88
C GLN A 86 -19.27 -20.88 4.86
N PHE A 87 -20.36 -21.34 5.47
CA PHE A 87 -20.39 -22.38 6.52
C PHE A 87 -21.21 -23.60 6.11
N THR A 88 -21.20 -23.94 4.81
CA THR A 88 -22.12 -24.92 4.20
C THR A 88 -21.95 -26.34 4.75
N ALA A 89 -20.75 -26.72 5.20
CA ALA A 89 -20.49 -27.94 5.97
C ALA A 89 -19.23 -27.75 6.85
N ALA A 90 -19.13 -28.49 7.96
CA ALA A 90 -18.01 -28.39 8.90
C ALA A 90 -16.62 -28.66 8.25
N GLU A 91 -16.60 -29.38 7.13
CA GLU A 91 -15.40 -29.72 6.36
C GLU A 91 -15.12 -28.74 5.20
N ALA A 92 -16.04 -27.83 4.91
CA ALA A 92 -15.99 -26.88 3.79
C ALA A 92 -16.16 -25.42 4.26
N ILE A 93 -15.48 -25.07 5.36
CA ILE A 93 -15.46 -23.69 5.87
C ILE A 93 -14.61 -22.83 4.93
N ASN A 94 -15.23 -21.83 4.32
CA ASN A 94 -14.53 -20.80 3.55
C ASN A 94 -14.68 -19.45 4.25
N MET A 95 -13.60 -18.97 4.86
CA MET A 95 -13.60 -17.70 5.60
C MET A 95 -13.42 -16.47 4.70
N GLY A 96 -13.39 -16.65 3.38
CA GLY A 96 -13.39 -15.56 2.39
C GLY A 96 -12.03 -14.94 2.10
N TYR A 97 -10.92 -15.59 2.46
CA TYR A 97 -9.55 -15.04 2.30
C TYR A 97 -8.80 -15.57 1.08
N ALA A 98 -9.37 -16.52 0.34
CA ALA A 98 -8.68 -17.29 -0.69
C ALA A 98 -8.53 -16.56 -2.06
N ASP A 99 -8.53 -15.23 -2.07
CA ASP A 99 -8.24 -14.43 -3.27
C ASP A 99 -6.76 -14.01 -3.26
N GLU A 100 -5.93 -14.78 -3.96
CA GLU A 100 -4.48 -14.54 -4.04
C GLU A 100 -4.14 -13.19 -4.70
N LYS A 101 -4.94 -12.75 -5.68
CA LYS A 101 -4.71 -11.47 -6.34
C LYS A 101 -4.99 -10.33 -5.37
N HIS A 102 -6.16 -10.34 -4.73
CA HIS A 102 -6.54 -9.31 -3.76
C HIS A 102 -5.58 -9.31 -2.57
N LEU A 103 -5.20 -10.48 -2.03
CA LEU A 103 -4.25 -10.57 -0.93
C LEU A 103 -2.89 -9.96 -1.30
N ARG A 104 -2.38 -10.24 -2.50
CA ARG A 104 -1.13 -9.65 -2.99
C ARG A 104 -1.24 -8.13 -3.10
N GLU A 105 -2.28 -7.62 -3.75
CA GLU A 105 -2.48 -6.19 -3.96
C GLU A 105 -2.63 -5.44 -2.62
N LEU A 106 -3.44 -5.98 -1.71
CA LEU A 106 -3.62 -5.41 -0.37
C LEU A 106 -2.35 -5.50 0.47
N THR A 107 -1.57 -6.58 0.34
CA THR A 107 -0.26 -6.69 1.00
C THR A 107 0.70 -5.61 0.52
N ILE A 108 0.78 -5.37 -0.79
CA ILE A 108 1.63 -4.32 -1.35
C ILE A 108 1.16 -2.94 -0.89
N HIS A 109 -0.16 -2.71 -0.86
CA HIS A 109 -0.77 -1.47 -0.39
C HIS A 109 -0.40 -1.17 1.08
N GLU A 110 -0.76 -2.07 1.99
CA GLU A 110 -0.62 -1.83 3.42
C GLU A 110 0.86 -1.78 3.85
N PHE A 111 1.71 -2.67 3.35
CA PHE A 111 3.14 -2.54 3.61
C PHE A 111 3.74 -1.29 2.96
N GLY A 112 3.19 -0.83 1.83
CA GLY A 112 3.57 0.40 1.16
C GLY A 112 3.54 1.63 2.07
N HIS A 113 2.55 1.72 2.98
CA HIS A 113 2.48 2.79 3.97
C HIS A 113 3.70 2.82 4.90
N SER A 114 4.25 1.65 5.28
CA SER A 114 5.41 1.59 6.17
C SER A 114 6.68 2.13 5.52
N PHE A 115 6.81 2.02 4.19
CA PHE A 115 7.90 2.64 3.44
C PHE A 115 7.66 4.12 3.17
N THR A 116 6.42 4.47 2.84
CA THR A 116 6.06 5.76 2.26
C THR A 116 5.79 6.84 3.31
N ASN A 117 4.97 6.53 4.32
CA ASN A 117 4.50 7.52 5.30
C ASN A 117 5.65 8.18 6.08
N PRO A 118 6.68 7.44 6.56
CA PRO A 118 7.80 8.06 7.27
C PRO A 118 8.60 9.07 6.45
N VAL A 119 8.59 8.94 5.12
CA VAL A 119 9.26 9.87 4.19
C VAL A 119 8.42 11.13 3.99
N LEU A 120 7.11 10.97 3.84
CA LEU A 120 6.16 12.08 3.75
C LEU A 120 6.04 12.85 5.09
N ASP A 121 6.24 12.19 6.23
CA ASP A 121 6.26 12.83 7.54
C ASP A 121 7.44 13.79 7.74
N LYS A 122 8.53 13.60 6.99
CA LYS A 122 9.68 14.51 6.99
C LYS A 122 9.45 15.76 6.15
N ILE A 123 8.37 15.81 5.36
CA ILE A 123 8.05 17.00 4.56
C ILE A 123 7.62 18.13 5.49
N PRO A 124 8.24 19.32 5.40
CA PRO A 124 7.87 20.47 6.21
C PRO A 124 6.38 20.80 6.04
N ARG A 125 5.71 21.09 7.17
CA ARG A 125 4.28 21.45 7.18
C ARG A 125 3.96 22.60 6.21
N GLN A 126 4.89 23.54 6.03
CA GLN A 126 4.75 24.64 5.09
C GLN A 126 4.62 24.15 3.64
N GLN A 127 5.44 23.19 3.20
CA GLN A 127 5.34 22.64 1.84
C GLN A 127 4.02 21.90 1.59
N ILE A 128 3.51 21.21 2.61
CA ILE A 128 2.16 20.61 2.56
C ILE A 128 1.09 21.68 2.45
N ALA A 129 1.22 22.79 3.20
CA ALA A 129 0.28 23.90 3.16
C ALA A 129 0.26 24.62 1.79
N GLU A 130 1.43 24.82 1.19
CA GLU A 130 1.60 25.46 -0.13
C GLU A 130 0.94 24.67 -1.26
N THR A 131 0.72 23.37 -1.08
CA THR A 131 0.05 22.49 -2.05
C THR A 131 -1.39 22.16 -1.69
N LYS A 132 -1.90 22.66 -0.57
CA LYS A 132 -3.20 22.26 0.01
C LYS A 132 -4.39 22.54 -0.92
N SER A 133 -4.35 23.60 -1.71
CA SER A 133 -5.44 23.95 -2.65
C SER A 133 -5.63 22.93 -3.79
N LEU A 134 -4.66 22.04 -4.02
CA LEU A 134 -4.85 20.90 -4.92
C LEU A 134 -5.93 19.93 -4.40
N TYR A 135 -6.06 19.82 -3.08
CA TYR A 135 -7.08 18.97 -2.47
C TYR A 135 -8.49 19.39 -2.88
N ASP A 136 -8.76 20.69 -3.02
CA ASP A 136 -10.09 21.20 -3.36
C ASP A 136 -10.63 20.64 -4.68
N THR A 137 -9.74 20.31 -5.62
CA THR A 137 -10.12 19.73 -6.93
C THR A 137 -10.60 18.28 -6.82
N ILE A 138 -10.09 17.54 -5.84
CA ILE A 138 -10.38 16.11 -5.66
C ILE A 138 -11.16 15.83 -4.37
N LYS A 139 -11.48 16.86 -3.60
CA LYS A 139 -11.98 16.76 -2.22
C LYS A 139 -13.15 15.81 -2.09
N THR A 140 -14.21 16.02 -2.86
CA THR A 140 -15.41 15.18 -2.81
C THR A 140 -15.09 13.71 -3.09
N ALA A 141 -14.29 13.44 -4.11
CA ALA A 141 -13.91 12.07 -4.45
C ALA A 141 -13.04 11.41 -3.37
N MET A 142 -12.16 12.18 -2.74
CA MET A 142 -11.26 11.72 -1.68
C MET A 142 -11.99 11.50 -0.35
N GLU A 143 -12.89 12.40 0.06
CA GLU A 143 -13.69 12.26 1.29
C GLU A 143 -14.59 11.02 1.23
N ASN A 144 -15.20 10.73 0.07
CA ASN A 144 -15.98 9.50 -0.15
C ASN A 144 -15.16 8.21 0.01
N GLN A 145 -13.83 8.31 -0.06
CA GLN A 145 -12.90 7.20 0.15
C GLN A 145 -12.27 7.23 1.55
N GLY A 146 -12.68 8.16 2.43
CA GLY A 146 -12.16 8.31 3.79
C GLY A 146 -10.92 9.21 3.90
N TYR A 147 -10.49 9.86 2.82
CA TYR A 147 -9.30 10.72 2.80
C TYR A 147 -9.70 12.19 3.00
N ASN A 148 -9.86 12.58 4.27
CA ASN A 148 -10.43 13.88 4.66
C ASN A 148 -9.40 15.02 4.79
N THR A 149 -8.13 14.77 4.47
CA THR A 149 -7.08 15.79 4.51
C THR A 149 -6.16 15.69 3.29
N TRP A 150 -5.55 16.80 2.91
CA TRP A 150 -4.54 16.79 1.84
C TRP A 150 -3.36 15.86 2.16
N LYS A 151 -2.92 15.84 3.44
CA LYS A 151 -1.81 14.97 3.86
C LYS A 151 -2.17 13.48 3.74
N SER A 152 -3.38 13.09 4.15
CA SER A 152 -3.86 11.70 3.94
C SER A 152 -3.94 11.36 2.46
N CYS A 153 -4.38 12.29 1.60
CA CYS A 153 -4.36 12.06 0.17
C CYS A 153 -2.95 11.87 -0.37
N LEU A 154 -1.97 12.67 0.08
CA LEU A 154 -0.58 12.50 -0.34
C LEU A 154 -0.05 11.10 0.03
N TYR A 155 -0.27 10.61 1.25
CA TYR A 155 0.13 9.23 1.63
C TYR A 155 -0.41 8.21 0.63
N GLU A 156 -1.71 8.26 0.36
CA GLU A 156 -2.38 7.33 -0.53
C GLU A 156 -1.88 7.44 -1.96
N HIS A 157 -1.71 8.66 -2.50
CA HIS A 157 -1.22 8.82 -3.86
C HIS A 157 0.16 8.16 -4.05
N PHE A 158 1.07 8.29 -3.07
CA PHE A 158 2.38 7.66 -3.14
C PHE A 158 2.33 6.14 -2.95
N VAL A 159 1.47 5.63 -2.06
CA VAL A 159 1.27 4.17 -1.92
C VAL A 159 0.69 3.57 -3.20
N ARG A 160 -0.32 4.20 -3.80
CA ARG A 160 -0.94 3.79 -5.07
C ARG A 160 0.06 3.82 -6.22
N ALA A 161 0.94 4.82 -6.25
CA ALA A 161 2.05 4.87 -7.23
C ALA A 161 3.04 3.71 -7.02
N GLY A 162 3.35 3.39 -5.76
CA GLY A 162 4.16 2.24 -5.38
C GLY A 162 3.56 0.93 -5.91
N GLU A 163 2.25 0.70 -5.70
CA GLU A 163 1.58 -0.51 -6.18
C GLU A 163 1.74 -0.75 -7.68
N ILE A 164 1.58 0.29 -8.50
CA ILE A 164 1.76 0.22 -9.95
C ILE A 164 3.19 -0.16 -10.30
N ILE A 165 4.17 0.48 -9.66
CA ILE A 165 5.60 0.21 -9.93
C ILE A 165 5.99 -1.19 -9.49
N ILE A 166 5.50 -1.67 -8.34
CA ILE A 166 5.75 -3.02 -7.86
C ILE A 166 5.10 -4.05 -8.79
N ALA A 167 3.87 -3.82 -9.26
CA ALA A 167 3.24 -4.70 -10.25
C ALA A 167 4.07 -4.79 -11.54
N LEU A 168 4.60 -3.67 -12.04
CA LEU A 168 5.52 -3.66 -13.19
C LEU A 168 6.82 -4.43 -12.91
N ASN A 169 7.42 -4.24 -11.74
CA ASN A 169 8.66 -4.93 -11.34
C ASN A 169 8.47 -6.45 -11.20
N LEU A 170 7.26 -6.89 -10.86
CA LEU A 170 6.87 -8.30 -10.82
C LEU A 170 6.48 -8.87 -12.20
N GLY A 171 6.64 -8.09 -13.28
CA GLY A 171 6.28 -8.50 -14.64
C GLY A 171 4.78 -8.47 -14.94
N LYS A 172 3.95 -7.97 -14.03
CA LYS A 172 2.48 -7.93 -14.14
C LYS A 172 2.00 -6.67 -14.85
N LYS A 173 2.42 -6.47 -16.10
CA LYS A 173 2.16 -5.24 -16.87
C LYS A 173 0.67 -4.94 -17.04
N GLU A 174 -0.16 -5.96 -17.28
CA GLU A 174 -1.60 -5.79 -17.46
C GLU A 174 -2.29 -5.37 -16.16
N ASP A 175 -1.92 -5.98 -15.02
CA ASP A 175 -2.44 -5.58 -13.72
C ASP A 175 -2.01 -4.14 -13.38
N ALA A 176 -0.76 -3.76 -13.67
CA ALA A 176 -0.26 -2.41 -13.44
C ALA A 176 -1.03 -1.34 -14.23
N GLU A 177 -1.37 -1.62 -15.50
CA GLU A 177 -2.16 -0.69 -16.32
C GLU A 177 -3.60 -0.60 -15.81
N LYS A 178 -4.22 -1.74 -15.44
CA LYS A 178 -5.56 -1.76 -14.83
C LYS A 178 -5.59 -0.94 -13.53
N LEU A 179 -4.60 -1.10 -12.65
CA LEU A 179 -4.47 -0.31 -11.42
C LEU A 179 -4.35 1.18 -11.72
N LYS A 180 -3.49 1.56 -12.68
CA LYS A 180 -3.32 2.96 -13.08
C LYS A 180 -4.60 3.58 -13.61
N VAL A 181 -5.31 2.90 -14.50
CA VAL A 181 -6.60 3.34 -15.05
C VAL A 181 -7.63 3.49 -13.94
N TYR A 182 -7.79 2.45 -13.11
CA TYR A 182 -8.72 2.46 -11.98
C TYR A 182 -8.44 3.61 -11.00
N TYR A 183 -7.16 3.85 -10.66
CA TYR A 183 -6.79 4.92 -9.75
C TYR A 183 -7.06 6.31 -10.30
N MET A 184 -6.79 6.53 -11.58
CA MET A 184 -6.99 7.84 -12.19
C MET A 184 -8.46 8.13 -12.53
N GLN A 185 -9.17 7.15 -13.09
CA GLN A 185 -10.51 7.35 -13.64
C GLN A 185 -11.60 7.11 -12.59
N ASP A 186 -11.52 6.03 -11.84
CA ASP A 186 -12.61 5.65 -10.93
C ASP A 186 -12.40 6.23 -9.53
N ARG A 187 -11.13 6.26 -9.08
CA ARG A 187 -10.76 6.72 -7.74
C ARG A 187 -10.27 8.17 -7.70
N GLN A 188 -10.16 8.84 -8.86
CA GLN A 188 -9.84 10.27 -8.97
C GLN A 188 -8.48 10.69 -8.36
N PHE A 189 -7.48 9.81 -8.37
CA PHE A 189 -6.09 10.13 -8.04
C PHE A 189 -5.42 10.91 -9.19
N ILE A 190 -5.91 12.10 -9.52
CA ILE A 190 -5.52 12.83 -10.74
C ILE A 190 -4.05 13.30 -10.73
N TYR A 191 -3.42 13.39 -9.56
CA TYR A 191 -2.01 13.79 -9.42
C TYR A 191 -1.02 12.62 -9.52
N LEU A 192 -1.52 11.39 -9.67
CA LEU A 192 -0.72 10.17 -9.79
C LEU A 192 0.33 10.22 -10.92
N PRO A 193 0.05 10.78 -12.12
CA PRO A 193 1.07 10.88 -13.17
C PRO A 193 2.30 11.70 -12.77
N VAL A 194 2.12 12.76 -11.96
CA VAL A 194 3.22 13.61 -11.48
C VAL A 194 4.16 12.79 -10.58
N ILE A 195 3.58 11.98 -9.70
CA ILE A 195 4.31 11.13 -8.77
C ILE A 195 5.03 10.01 -9.53
N LEU A 196 4.33 9.30 -10.41
CA LEU A 196 4.90 8.21 -11.21
C LEU A 196 6.11 8.68 -12.02
N ALA A 197 6.04 9.86 -12.64
CA ALA A 197 7.17 10.42 -13.39
C ALA A 197 8.41 10.64 -12.51
N ARG A 198 8.24 11.09 -11.26
CA ARG A 198 9.35 11.30 -10.32
C ARG A 198 9.90 9.98 -9.76
N LEU A 199 9.01 9.03 -9.47
CA LEU A 199 9.43 7.72 -8.98
C LEU A 199 10.14 6.90 -10.06
N GLU A 200 9.82 7.10 -11.34
CA GLU A 200 10.57 6.49 -12.45
C GLU A 200 11.98 7.07 -12.58
N GLN A 201 12.16 8.39 -12.40
CA GLN A 201 13.49 9.02 -12.36
C GLN A 201 14.33 8.47 -11.20
N TYR A 202 13.72 8.35 -10.02
CA TYR A 202 14.33 7.73 -8.85
C TYR A 202 14.74 6.28 -9.12
N LYS A 203 13.84 5.46 -9.66
CA LYS A 203 14.10 4.04 -9.95
C LYS A 203 15.30 3.85 -10.86
N ASN A 204 15.47 4.73 -11.86
CA ASN A 204 16.53 4.64 -12.85
C ASN A 204 17.85 5.35 -12.44
N ASN A 205 17.92 5.94 -11.26
CA ASN A 205 19.12 6.63 -10.78
C ASN A 205 19.41 6.30 -9.30
N LEU A 206 20.51 5.60 -9.04
CA LEU A 206 20.90 5.19 -7.69
C LEU A 206 21.33 6.37 -6.79
N ASN A 207 21.68 7.52 -7.37
CA ASN A 207 22.07 8.72 -6.63
C ASN A 207 20.86 9.53 -6.11
N ILE A 208 19.66 9.23 -6.59
CA ILE A 208 18.42 9.85 -6.11
C ILE A 208 17.84 8.94 -5.02
N THR A 209 17.60 9.48 -3.83
CA THR A 209 16.90 8.75 -2.77
C THR A 209 15.38 8.83 -2.95
N TYR A 210 14.63 7.96 -2.29
CA TYR A 210 13.17 8.06 -2.30
C TYR A 210 12.69 9.39 -1.69
N GLN A 211 13.39 9.91 -0.67
CA GLN A 211 13.13 11.24 -0.11
C GLN A 211 13.32 12.35 -1.15
N ASP A 212 14.38 12.28 -1.96
CA ASP A 212 14.62 13.28 -3.02
C ASP A 212 13.49 13.25 -4.07
N ALA A 213 13.01 12.04 -4.41
CA ALA A 213 11.89 11.86 -5.32
C ALA A 213 10.61 12.49 -4.77
N VAL A 214 10.32 12.30 -3.47
CA VAL A 214 9.17 12.92 -2.79
C VAL A 214 9.33 14.44 -2.77
N ASN A 215 10.51 14.97 -2.40
CA ASN A 215 10.78 16.40 -2.38
C ASN A 215 10.58 17.04 -3.77
N ALA A 216 11.14 16.42 -4.81
CA ALA A 216 11.00 16.87 -6.20
C ALA A 216 9.55 16.78 -6.72
N THR A 217 8.75 15.86 -6.18
CA THR A 217 7.32 15.79 -6.44
C THR A 217 6.58 16.95 -5.79
N MET A 218 6.87 17.26 -4.51
CA MET A 218 6.25 18.38 -3.80
C MET A 218 6.49 19.72 -4.52
N GLU A 219 7.71 19.96 -5.00
CA GLU A 219 8.01 21.14 -5.82
C GLU A 219 7.21 21.17 -7.13
N LYS A 220 6.99 20.02 -7.77
CA LYS A 220 6.18 19.95 -8.99
C LYS A 220 4.69 20.20 -8.70
N LEU A 221 4.17 19.69 -7.59
CA LEU A 221 2.81 19.96 -7.14
C LEU A 221 2.61 21.45 -6.81
N LYS A 222 3.60 22.09 -6.15
CA LYS A 222 3.60 23.53 -5.90
C LYS A 222 3.56 24.34 -7.20
N ALA A 223 4.33 23.94 -8.21
CA ALA A 223 4.27 24.57 -9.52
C ALA A 223 2.88 24.44 -10.17
N LEU A 224 2.16 23.34 -9.95
CA LEU A 224 0.78 23.18 -10.46
C LEU A 224 -0.19 24.16 -9.81
N VAL A 225 -0.05 24.42 -8.50
CA VAL A 225 -0.84 25.44 -7.80
C VAL A 225 -0.64 26.79 -8.46
N ASN A 226 0.61 27.18 -8.72
CA ASN A 226 0.95 28.47 -9.32
C ASN A 226 0.54 28.61 -10.79
N SER A 227 0.27 27.49 -11.47
CA SER A 227 -0.15 27.47 -12.88
C SER A 227 -1.67 27.56 -13.09
N LYS A 228 -2.47 27.41 -12.03
CA LYS A 228 -3.92 27.61 -12.13
C LYS A 228 -4.21 29.12 -12.31
N PRO A 229 -5.04 29.52 -13.29
CA PRO A 229 -5.47 30.90 -13.41
C PRO A 229 -6.18 31.32 -12.11
N ILE A 230 -5.79 32.48 -11.57
CA ILE A 230 -6.56 33.15 -10.52
C ILE A 230 -7.78 33.72 -11.25
N TYR A 231 -8.93 33.05 -11.12
CA TYR A 231 -10.22 33.57 -11.58
C TYR A 231 -10.83 34.47 -10.51
#